data_AF-A0A4Z2BSM1-F1
#
_entry.id   AF-A0A4Z2BSM1-F1
#
_cell.length_a   1.000
_cell.length_b   1.000
_cell.length_c   1.000
_cell.angle_alpha   90.00
_cell.angle_beta   90.00
_cell.angle_gamma   90.00
#
_symmetry.space_group_name_H-M   'P 1'
#
loop_
_entity.id
_entity.type
_entity.pdbx_description
1 polymer ?
#
loop_
_entity_poly.entity_id
_entity_poly.type
_entity_poly.pdbx_seq_one_letter_code
_entity_poly.pdbx_strand_id
1 'polypeptide(L)'
;MAGVCGCCGALRPRYKRLVDNIFPEDPEDGLVKANMEKLTFYALSAPEKLDRIGAYLSERLSRDVARHRYGYVCIAMEALDQLLMACHCQSINLFVESFLKMVRKLLESDKPSLQILGTNSFVKFANIEEDTPSYHRSYDFFVSRFSEMCHSSYEDPDIRTK
;
A
#
# COMPACT_ATOMS: atom_id res chain seq x y z
N MET A 1 -0.58 18.21 33.61
CA MET A 1 -1.57 17.11 33.71
C MET A 1 -2.31 17.00 32.39
N ALA A 2 -2.12 15.90 31.67
CA ALA A 2 -3.05 15.39 30.67
C ALA A 2 -2.66 13.92 30.44
N GLY A 3 -3.23 13.03 31.26
CA GLY A 3 -3.07 11.60 31.11
C GLY A 3 -3.97 11.08 29.98
N VAL A 4 -3.46 10.12 29.22
CA VAL A 4 -4.30 9.20 28.43
C VAL A 4 -3.72 7.79 28.55
N CYS A 5 -4.17 7.11 29.60
CA CYS A 5 -4.61 5.71 29.65
C CYS A 5 -3.97 4.69 28.68
N GLY A 6 -3.00 3.92 29.20
CA GLY A 6 -2.39 2.75 28.57
C GLY A 6 -3.23 1.46 28.63
N CYS A 7 -4.56 1.53 28.55
CA CYS A 7 -5.46 0.36 28.64
C CYS A 7 -6.27 0.10 27.35
N CYS A 8 -5.83 0.57 26.18
CA CYS A 8 -6.59 0.46 24.92
C CYS A 8 -6.10 -0.64 23.96
N GLY A 9 -5.14 -1.48 24.36
CA GLY A 9 -4.68 -2.61 23.54
C GLY A 9 -5.76 -3.66 23.33
N ALA A 10 -6.59 -3.95 24.34
CA ALA A 10 -7.55 -5.05 24.33
C ALA A 10 -8.85 -4.79 23.54
N LEU A 11 -9.17 -3.53 23.21
CA LEU A 11 -10.38 -3.14 22.44
C LEU A 11 -10.11 -2.95 20.94
N ARG A 12 -8.85 -2.91 20.51
CA ARG A 12 -8.53 -2.76 19.08
C ARG A 12 -8.91 -4.02 18.30
N PRO A 13 -9.62 -3.91 17.16
CA PRO A 13 -9.93 -5.05 16.31
C PRO A 13 -8.67 -5.86 15.95
N ARG A 14 -8.78 -7.19 15.93
CA ARG A 14 -7.66 -8.11 15.70
C ARG A 14 -6.85 -7.77 14.44
N TYR A 15 -7.53 -7.45 13.33
CA TYR A 15 -6.87 -7.11 12.07
C TYR A 15 -5.97 -5.88 12.19
N LYS A 16 -6.37 -4.84 12.95
CA LYS A 16 -5.54 -3.64 13.16
C LYS A 16 -4.25 -3.97 13.91
N ARG A 17 -4.34 -4.85 14.92
CA ARG A 17 -3.15 -5.29 15.67
C ARG A 17 -2.19 -6.09 14.78
N LEU A 18 -2.72 -6.99 13.95
CA LEU A 18 -1.90 -7.74 13.01
C LEU A 18 -1.20 -6.83 12.02
N VAL A 19 -1.90 -5.84 11.46
CA VAL A 19 -1.29 -4.83 10.58
C VAL A 19 -0.24 -4.03 11.34
N ASP A 20 -0.53 -3.51 12.53
CA ASP A 20 0.44 -2.69 13.26
C ASP A 20 1.72 -3.47 13.62
N ASN A 21 1.62 -4.79 13.86
CA ASN A 21 2.77 -5.64 14.17
C ASN A 21 3.72 -5.87 12.98
N ILE A 22 3.31 -5.59 11.74
CA ILE A 22 4.23 -5.71 10.59
C ILE A 22 5.19 -4.51 10.50
N PHE A 23 4.87 -3.41 11.18
CA PHE A 23 5.70 -2.21 11.21
C PHE A 23 6.67 -2.27 12.41
N PRO A 24 7.98 -2.18 12.17
CA PRO A 24 8.99 -2.09 13.22
C PRO A 24 8.95 -0.72 13.94
N GLU A 25 9.74 -0.60 15.01
CA GLU A 25 9.96 0.69 15.68
C GLU A 25 10.81 1.62 14.81
N ASP A 26 11.87 1.10 14.17
CA ASP A 26 12.69 1.82 13.19
C ASP A 26 12.31 1.41 11.77
N PRO A 27 11.91 2.34 10.88
CA PRO A 27 11.57 1.99 9.50
C PRO A 27 12.71 1.35 8.69
N GLU A 28 13.98 1.54 9.08
CA GLU A 28 15.13 0.93 8.39
C GLU A 28 15.20 -0.59 8.59
N ASP A 29 14.56 -1.12 9.64
CA ASP A 29 14.45 -2.58 9.86
C ASP A 29 13.55 -3.27 8.81
N GLY A 30 12.76 -2.48 8.08
CA GLY A 30 11.87 -2.97 7.03
C GLY A 30 10.69 -3.81 7.54
N LEU A 31 9.98 -4.43 6.61
CA LEU A 31 8.78 -5.20 6.91
C LEU A 31 9.10 -6.45 7.76
N VAL A 32 8.41 -6.60 8.89
CA VAL A 32 8.61 -7.75 9.80
C VAL A 32 8.00 -9.02 9.20
N LYS A 33 8.83 -9.81 8.48
CA LYS A 33 8.42 -10.99 7.70
C LYS A 33 7.52 -11.98 8.45
N ALA A 34 7.91 -12.37 9.68
CA ALA A 34 7.12 -13.32 10.48
C ALA A 34 5.73 -12.80 10.86
N ASN A 35 5.56 -11.48 11.00
CA ASN A 35 4.25 -10.87 11.25
C ASN A 35 3.46 -10.67 9.96
N MET A 36 4.17 -10.43 8.85
CA MET A 36 3.57 -10.37 7.52
C MET A 36 2.95 -11.73 7.11
N GLU A 37 3.65 -12.84 7.30
CA GLU A 37 3.12 -14.20 7.05
C GLU A 37 1.82 -14.47 7.83
N LYS A 38 1.80 -14.07 9.11
CA LYS A 38 0.59 -14.17 9.96
C LYS A 38 -0.55 -13.30 9.44
N LEU A 39 -0.25 -12.09 8.96
CA LEU A 39 -1.23 -11.19 8.37
C LEU A 39 -1.79 -11.77 7.07
N THR A 40 -0.94 -12.31 6.20
CA THR A 40 -1.34 -12.99 4.95
C THR A 40 -2.25 -14.18 5.23
N PHE A 41 -1.85 -15.07 6.15
CA PHE A 41 -2.69 -16.21 6.54
C PHE A 41 -4.06 -15.76 7.08
N TYR A 42 -4.06 -14.70 7.91
CA TYR A 42 -5.30 -14.14 8.43
C TYR A 42 -6.17 -13.53 7.32
N ALA A 43 -5.58 -12.84 6.35
CA ALA A 43 -6.29 -12.24 5.23
C ALA A 43 -6.90 -13.30 4.31
N LEU A 44 -6.16 -14.37 3.99
CA LEU A 44 -6.63 -15.48 3.14
C LEU A 44 -7.78 -16.27 3.75
N SER A 45 -8.00 -16.17 5.07
CA SER A 45 -9.09 -16.89 5.73
C SER A 45 -10.49 -16.34 5.43
N ALA A 46 -10.63 -15.09 4.99
CA ALA A 46 -11.91 -14.52 4.54
C ALA A 46 -11.74 -13.20 3.73
N PRO A 47 -12.44 -13.01 2.60
CA PRO A 47 -12.32 -11.79 1.77
C PRO A 47 -12.60 -10.48 2.52
N GLU A 48 -13.62 -10.47 3.38
CA GLU A 48 -14.00 -9.30 4.20
C GLU A 48 -12.87 -8.78 5.13
N LYS A 49 -11.94 -9.66 5.50
CA LYS A 49 -10.78 -9.29 6.33
C LYS A 49 -9.74 -8.58 5.48
N LEU A 50 -9.50 -9.06 4.27
CA LEU A 50 -8.58 -8.46 3.30
C LEU A 50 -9.00 -7.03 2.98
N ASP A 51 -10.30 -6.79 2.74
CA ASP A 51 -10.82 -5.44 2.48
C ASP A 51 -10.57 -4.49 3.67
N ARG A 52 -10.82 -4.94 4.90
CA ARG A 52 -10.56 -4.15 6.12
C ARG A 52 -9.08 -3.87 6.34
N ILE A 53 -8.21 -4.82 5.97
CA ILE A 53 -6.75 -4.67 6.02
C ILE A 53 -6.30 -3.62 5.01
N GLY A 54 -6.74 -3.73 3.75
CA GLY A 54 -6.43 -2.78 2.68
C GLY A 54 -6.85 -1.36 3.02
N ALA A 55 -8.08 -1.18 3.51
CA ALA A 55 -8.58 0.14 3.92
C ALA A 55 -7.74 0.74 5.06
N TYR A 56 -7.34 -0.05 6.05
CA TYR A 56 -6.53 0.42 7.17
C TYR A 56 -5.08 0.74 6.77
N LEU A 57 -4.48 -0.06 5.87
CA LEU A 57 -3.18 0.24 5.27
C LEU A 57 -3.23 1.54 4.46
N SER A 58 -4.30 1.76 3.70
CA SER A 58 -4.50 2.99 2.90
C SER A 58 -4.61 4.24 3.77
N GLU A 59 -5.40 4.16 4.85
CA GLU A 59 -5.49 5.23 5.84
C GLU A 59 -4.13 5.50 6.51
N ARG A 60 -3.40 4.45 6.86
CA ARG A 60 -2.08 4.56 7.49
C ARG A 60 -1.06 5.20 6.56
N LEU A 61 -0.93 4.73 5.32
CA LEU A 61 -0.03 5.30 4.33
C LEU A 61 -0.35 6.78 4.09
N SER A 62 -1.62 7.13 3.96
CA SER A 62 -2.03 8.53 3.78
C SER A 62 -1.55 9.42 4.93
N ARG A 63 -1.64 8.94 6.18
CA ARG A 63 -1.10 9.65 7.35
C ARG A 63 0.42 9.73 7.34
N ASP A 64 1.11 8.68 6.90
CA ASP A 64 2.57 8.63 6.90
C ASP A 64 3.17 9.50 5.79
N VAL A 65 2.54 9.56 4.62
CA VAL A 65 2.87 10.52 3.57
C VAL A 65 2.72 11.96 4.08
N ALA A 66 1.60 12.28 4.74
CA ALA A 66 1.34 13.62 5.29
C ALA A 66 2.31 14.01 6.42
N ARG A 67 2.90 13.03 7.12
CA ARG A 67 3.89 13.24 8.19
C ARG A 67 5.33 13.10 7.72
N HIS A 68 5.55 12.97 6.41
CA HIS A 68 6.88 12.78 5.81
C HIS A 68 7.64 11.54 6.34
N ARG A 69 6.90 10.50 6.73
CA ARG A 69 7.40 9.25 7.33
C ARG A 69 7.62 8.16 6.27
N TYR A 70 8.53 8.39 5.34
CA TYR A 70 8.60 7.63 4.09
C TYR A 70 9.06 6.18 4.23
N GLY A 71 9.92 5.85 5.18
CA GLY A 71 10.29 4.44 5.40
C GLY A 71 9.08 3.57 5.76
N TYR A 72 8.14 4.09 6.57
CA TYR A 72 6.87 3.40 6.83
C TYR A 72 5.91 3.37 5.63
N VAL A 73 6.01 4.35 4.72
CA VAL A 73 5.28 4.32 3.44
C VAL A 73 5.78 3.16 2.58
N CYS A 74 7.09 2.94 2.51
CA CYS A 74 7.69 1.80 1.81
C CYS A 74 7.20 0.47 2.40
N ILE A 75 7.22 0.33 3.73
CA ILE A 75 6.74 -0.89 4.42
C ILE A 75 5.24 -1.13 4.13
N ALA A 76 4.41 -0.09 4.14
CA ALA A 76 2.99 -0.22 3.85
C ALA A 76 2.73 -0.69 2.40
N MET A 77 3.49 -0.17 1.44
CA MET A 77 3.40 -0.62 0.04
C MET A 77 3.91 -2.04 -0.14
N GLU A 78 5.02 -2.41 0.50
CA GLU A 78 5.56 -3.78 0.43
C GLU A 78 4.57 -4.80 1.00
N ALA A 79 3.96 -4.51 2.14
CA ALA A 79 2.91 -5.36 2.72
C ALA A 79 1.72 -5.52 1.78
N LEU A 80 1.33 -4.43 1.11
CA LEU A 80 0.19 -4.42 0.19
C LEU A 80 0.48 -5.24 -1.08
N ASP A 81 1.68 -5.09 -1.65
CA ASP A 81 2.16 -5.90 -2.77
C ASP A 81 2.15 -7.39 -2.41
N GLN A 82 2.64 -7.77 -1.23
CA GLN A 82 2.64 -9.17 -0.79
C GLN A 82 1.23 -9.72 -0.58
N LEU A 83 0.30 -8.93 -0.03
CA LEU A 83 -1.11 -9.34 0.09
C LEU A 83 -1.76 -9.52 -1.27
N LEU A 84 -1.49 -8.61 -2.20
CA LEU A 84 -1.99 -8.67 -3.57
C LEU A 84 -1.49 -9.93 -4.30
N MET A 85 -0.19 -10.24 -4.20
CA MET A 85 0.39 -11.46 -4.77
C MET A 85 -0.12 -12.74 -4.10
N ALA A 86 -0.40 -12.71 -2.80
CA ALA A 86 -0.89 -13.91 -2.11
C ALA A 86 -2.38 -14.19 -2.42
N CYS A 87 -3.17 -13.14 -2.62
CA CYS A 87 -4.61 -13.24 -2.82
C CYS A 87 -4.95 -13.24 -4.33
N HIS A 88 -4.81 -14.41 -4.98
CA HIS A 88 -5.14 -14.61 -6.41
C HIS A 88 -6.67 -14.67 -6.69
N CYS A 89 -7.49 -13.91 -5.96
CA CYS A 89 -8.95 -14.10 -5.99
C CYS A 89 -9.63 -13.14 -6.97
N GLN A 90 -10.39 -13.69 -7.92
CA GLN A 90 -11.19 -13.00 -8.96
C GLN A 90 -12.30 -12.06 -8.41
N SER A 91 -12.43 -11.88 -7.09
CA SER A 91 -13.52 -11.11 -6.46
C SER A 91 -13.06 -9.93 -5.59
N ILE A 92 -11.83 -9.44 -5.78
CA ILE A 92 -11.23 -8.43 -4.88
C ILE A 92 -11.44 -6.99 -5.40
N ASN A 93 -12.69 -6.57 -5.61
CA ASN A 93 -12.94 -5.20 -6.10
C ASN A 93 -12.54 -4.11 -5.07
N LEU A 94 -12.75 -4.34 -3.77
CA LEU A 94 -12.55 -3.30 -2.73
C LEU A 94 -11.11 -3.21 -2.22
N PHE A 95 -10.40 -4.32 -2.07
CA PHE A 95 -8.97 -4.27 -1.75
C PHE A 95 -8.15 -3.77 -2.94
N VAL A 96 -8.47 -4.12 -4.19
CA VAL A 96 -7.85 -3.48 -5.37
C VAL A 96 -8.15 -1.98 -5.39
N GLU A 97 -9.36 -1.55 -5.04
CA GLU A 97 -9.65 -0.11 -4.89
C GLU A 97 -8.76 0.55 -3.82
N SER A 98 -8.54 -0.10 -2.68
CA SER A 98 -7.65 0.39 -1.63
C SER A 98 -6.19 0.47 -2.09
N PHE A 99 -5.74 -0.54 -2.84
CA PHE A 99 -4.43 -0.56 -3.51
C PHE A 99 -4.26 0.60 -4.48
N LEU A 100 -5.17 0.74 -5.44
CA LEU A 100 -5.13 1.80 -6.43
C LEU A 100 -5.21 3.19 -5.78
N LYS A 101 -5.96 3.36 -4.69
CA LYS A 101 -5.96 4.61 -3.90
C LYS A 101 -4.58 4.94 -3.34
N MET A 102 -3.86 3.95 -2.80
CA MET A 102 -2.50 4.14 -2.28
C MET A 102 -1.52 4.48 -3.40
N VAL A 103 -1.54 3.74 -4.51
CA VAL A 103 -0.70 4.03 -5.67
C VAL A 103 -0.95 5.45 -6.18
N ARG A 104 -2.22 5.83 -6.39
CA ARG A 104 -2.60 7.20 -6.78
C ARG A 104 -1.99 8.23 -5.85
N LYS A 105 -2.11 8.02 -4.53
CA LYS A 105 -1.58 8.96 -3.52
C LYS A 105 -0.06 9.15 -3.64
N LEU A 106 0.67 8.10 -4.01
CA LEU A 106 2.11 8.17 -4.25
C LEU A 106 2.45 8.89 -5.56
N LEU A 107 1.68 8.65 -6.63
CA LEU A 107 1.89 9.30 -7.93
C LEU A 107 1.53 10.80 -7.91
N GLU A 108 0.61 11.22 -7.04
CA GLU A 108 0.26 12.63 -6.78
C GLU A 108 1.33 13.39 -5.99
N SER A 109 2.32 12.70 -5.39
CA SER A 109 3.42 13.34 -4.69
C SER A 109 4.41 13.98 -5.66
N ASP A 110 5.02 15.11 -5.30
CA ASP A 110 6.10 15.73 -6.07
C ASP A 110 7.47 15.05 -5.89
N LYS A 111 7.54 14.03 -5.02
CA LYS A 111 8.77 13.26 -4.75
C LYS A 111 8.93 12.10 -5.73
N PRO A 112 10.01 12.07 -6.56
CA PRO A 112 10.23 10.98 -7.50
C PRO A 112 10.34 9.61 -6.84
N SER A 113 10.94 9.53 -5.65
CA SER A 113 11.07 8.24 -4.94
C SER A 113 9.72 7.60 -4.61
N LEU A 114 8.71 8.42 -4.27
CA LEU A 114 7.36 7.93 -4.04
C LEU A 114 6.65 7.60 -5.35
N GLN A 115 6.84 8.42 -6.38
CA GLN A 115 6.30 8.14 -7.70
C GLN A 115 6.82 6.80 -8.25
N ILE A 116 8.13 6.56 -8.19
CA ILE A 116 8.78 5.30 -8.59
C ILE A 116 8.23 4.13 -7.77
N LEU A 117 8.08 4.28 -6.44
CA LEU A 117 7.49 3.25 -5.59
C LEU A 117 6.06 2.89 -6.03
N GLY A 118 5.22 3.91 -6.29
CA GLY A 118 3.86 3.72 -6.78
C GLY A 118 3.83 3.04 -8.15
N THR A 119 4.66 3.50 -9.10
CA THR A 119 4.79 2.92 -10.44
C THR A 119 5.20 1.44 -10.38
N ASN A 120 6.21 1.12 -9.57
CA ASN A 120 6.69 -0.26 -9.41
C ASN A 120 5.60 -1.20 -8.88
N SER A 121 4.85 -0.78 -7.85
CA SER A 121 3.71 -1.54 -7.36
C SER A 121 2.62 -1.69 -8.43
N PHE A 122 2.31 -0.62 -9.18
CA PHE A 122 1.32 -0.69 -10.26
C PHE A 122 1.73 -1.66 -11.37
N VAL A 123 3.01 -1.69 -11.75
CA VAL A 123 3.53 -2.66 -12.74
C VAL A 123 3.39 -4.09 -12.23
N LYS A 124 3.69 -4.36 -10.95
CA LYS A 124 3.46 -5.70 -10.37
C LYS A 124 1.99 -6.08 -10.45
N PHE A 125 1.09 -5.16 -10.11
CA PHE A 125 -0.36 -5.37 -10.20
C PHE A 125 -0.83 -5.65 -11.64
N ALA A 126 -0.38 -4.85 -12.61
CA ALA A 126 -0.77 -4.99 -14.01
C ALA A 126 -0.30 -6.30 -14.66
N ASN A 127 0.70 -6.98 -14.09
CA ASN A 127 1.21 -8.26 -14.56
C ASN A 127 0.54 -9.48 -13.90
N ILE A 128 -0.43 -9.29 -13.01
CA ILE A 128 -1.21 -10.41 -12.45
C ILE A 128 -2.20 -10.88 -13.52
N GLU A 129 -2.15 -12.17 -13.88
CA GLU A 129 -3.12 -12.76 -14.81
C GLU A 129 -4.51 -12.79 -14.15
N GLU A 130 -5.51 -12.19 -14.80
CA GLU A 130 -6.90 -12.23 -14.36
C GLU A 130 -7.82 -12.78 -15.46
N ASP A 131 -8.71 -13.70 -15.08
CA ASP A 131 -9.68 -14.32 -15.98
C ASP A 131 -10.79 -13.36 -16.47
N THR A 132 -10.99 -12.21 -15.81
CA THR A 132 -11.98 -11.20 -16.25
C THR A 132 -11.52 -9.80 -15.82
N PRO A 133 -11.15 -8.91 -16.77
CA PRO A 133 -10.71 -7.55 -16.45
C PRO A 133 -11.86 -6.70 -15.90
N SER A 134 -11.74 -6.19 -14.66
CA SER A 134 -12.80 -5.40 -13.98
C SER A 134 -12.44 -3.92 -13.75
N TYR A 135 -11.59 -3.31 -14.58
CA TYR A 135 -10.84 -2.11 -14.14
C TYR A 135 -10.97 -0.82 -14.95
N HIS A 136 -12.09 -0.59 -15.62
CA HIS A 136 -12.12 0.50 -16.60
C HIS A 136 -12.10 1.94 -16.04
N ARG A 137 -12.62 2.23 -14.84
CA ARG A 137 -12.73 3.64 -14.36
C ARG A 137 -11.52 4.17 -13.59
N SER A 138 -10.81 3.31 -12.87
CA SER A 138 -9.67 3.76 -12.05
C SER A 138 -8.45 4.09 -12.92
N TYR A 139 -8.37 3.51 -14.12
CA TYR A 139 -7.22 3.59 -15.03
C TYR A 139 -7.10 4.93 -15.74
N ASP A 140 -8.19 5.68 -15.95
CA ASP A 140 -8.12 7.00 -16.60
C ASP A 140 -7.12 7.94 -15.92
N PHE A 141 -7.14 7.96 -14.59
CA PHE A 141 -6.15 8.72 -13.81
C PHE A 141 -4.73 8.19 -14.04
N PHE A 142 -4.52 6.88 -13.98
CA PHE A 142 -3.19 6.29 -14.11
C PHE A 142 -2.61 6.52 -15.50
N VAL A 143 -3.42 6.35 -16.55
CA VAL A 143 -3.03 6.62 -17.94
C VAL A 143 -2.62 8.09 -18.10
N SER A 144 -3.44 9.03 -17.62
CA SER A 144 -3.10 10.46 -17.66
C SER A 144 -1.82 10.75 -16.89
N ARG A 145 -1.74 10.25 -15.65
CA ARG A 145 -0.63 10.57 -14.75
C ARG A 145 0.69 9.97 -15.22
N PHE A 146 0.70 8.73 -15.70
CA PHE A 146 1.90 8.12 -16.26
C PHE A 146 2.35 8.84 -17.54
N SER A 147 1.41 9.25 -18.40
CA SER A 147 1.73 10.07 -19.59
C SER A 147 2.40 11.40 -19.22
N GLU A 148 1.86 12.11 -18.23
CA GLU A 148 2.49 13.33 -17.70
C GLU A 148 3.91 13.07 -17.18
N MET A 149 4.10 11.99 -16.43
CA MET A 149 5.40 11.63 -15.85
C MET A 149 6.46 11.28 -16.91
N CYS A 150 6.06 10.75 -18.07
CA CYS A 150 6.98 10.50 -19.20
C CYS A 150 7.62 11.79 -19.76
N HIS A 151 6.99 12.96 -19.54
CA HIS A 151 7.50 14.27 -19.95
C HIS A 151 8.20 15.02 -18.80
N SER A 152 8.46 14.35 -17.68
CA SER A 152 9.16 14.92 -16.53
C SER A 152 10.52 15.50 -16.92
N SER A 153 10.77 16.73 -16.47
CA SER A 153 12.04 17.44 -16.63
C SER A 153 12.94 17.31 -15.39
N TYR A 154 12.76 16.26 -14.58
CA TYR A 154 13.52 16.08 -13.33
C TYR A 154 15.03 16.09 -13.59
N GLU A 155 15.76 16.85 -12.79
CA GLU A 155 17.16 17.23 -13.06
C GLU A 155 18.12 16.04 -12.94
N ASP A 156 17.81 15.06 -12.09
CA ASP A 156 18.65 13.90 -11.84
C ASP A 156 18.44 12.80 -12.92
N PRO A 157 19.45 12.52 -13.77
CA PRO A 157 19.34 11.52 -14.82
C PRO A 157 19.20 10.09 -14.29
N ASP A 158 19.77 9.76 -13.13
CA ASP A 158 19.71 8.40 -12.55
C ASP A 158 18.30 8.07 -12.03
N ILE A 159 17.59 9.11 -11.56
CA ILE A 159 16.18 9.00 -11.17
C ILE A 159 15.29 8.90 -12.41
N ARG A 160 15.62 9.62 -13.50
CA ARG A 160 14.84 9.60 -14.74
C ARG A 160 14.87 8.25 -15.47
N THR A 161 15.91 7.45 -15.28
CA THR A 161 16.06 6.13 -15.92
C THR A 161 15.48 4.96 -15.12
N LYS A 162 14.92 5.22 -13.93
CA LYS A 162 14.28 4.21 -13.07
C LYS A 162 12.77 4.15 -13.32
#